data_AF-A0A4V6NQV0-F1
#
_entry.id   AF-A0A4V6NQV0-F1
#
_cell.length_a   1.000
_cell.length_b   1.000
_cell.length_c   1.000
_cell.angle_alpha   90.00
_cell.angle_beta   90.00
_cell.angle_gamma   90.00
#
_symmetry.space_group_name_H-M   'P 1'
#
loop_
_entity.id
_entity.type
_entity.pdbx_description
1 polymer ?
#
loop_
_entity_poly.entity_id
_entity_poly.type
_entity_poly.pdbx_seq_one_letter_code
_entity_poly.pdbx_strand_id
1 'polypeptide(L)'
;MVESVGPSTIKANDLRVASVARVSAPAPAAPLAANNATTATAAPQTLAKSLAAEPPVDGDRVQQIKTAIANGTFPLSPATIADQFIALRFDWMANEQA
;
A
#
# COMPACT_ATOMS: atom_id res chain seq x y z
N MET A 1 -8.54 45.13 51.64
CA MET A 1 -9.05 43.84 52.15
C MET A 1 -9.28 42.95 50.95
N VAL A 2 -8.72 41.73 50.95
CA VAL A 2 -8.75 40.80 49.80
C VAL A 2 -10.02 39.93 49.92
N GLU A 3 -10.79 39.81 48.85
CA GLU A 3 -12.01 38.98 48.80
C GLU A 3 -11.62 37.50 48.64
N SER A 4 -12.22 36.62 49.45
CA SER A 4 -11.96 35.19 49.41
C SER A 4 -12.56 34.54 48.17
N VAL A 5 -11.73 33.90 47.34
CA VAL A 5 -12.19 32.99 46.28
C VAL A 5 -12.52 31.62 46.88
N GLY A 6 -13.80 31.39 47.18
CA GLY A 6 -14.31 30.06 47.55
C GLY A 6 -14.45 29.12 46.34
N PRO A 7 -14.47 27.80 46.53
CA PRO A 7 -14.58 26.85 45.43
C PRO A 7 -15.96 26.96 44.76
N SER A 8 -15.99 27.42 43.50
CA SER A 8 -17.21 27.34 42.69
C SER A 8 -17.46 25.87 42.32
N THR A 9 -18.59 25.32 42.76
CA THR A 9 -19.05 24.01 42.34
C THR A 9 -19.69 24.11 40.95
N ILE A 10 -19.27 23.25 40.03
CA ILE A 10 -19.81 23.17 38.67
C ILE A 10 -21.30 22.85 38.78
N LYS A 11 -22.16 23.75 38.27
CA LYS A 11 -23.61 23.55 38.27
C LYS A 11 -23.96 22.53 37.19
N ALA A 12 -24.94 21.67 37.42
CA ALA A 12 -25.33 20.58 36.49
C ALA A 12 -25.65 21.05 35.05
N ASN A 13 -25.92 22.35 34.86
CA ASN A 13 -26.17 22.94 33.56
C ASN A 13 -24.91 23.19 32.70
N ASP A 14 -23.71 23.20 33.30
CA ASP A 14 -22.43 23.42 32.60
C ASP A 14 -21.93 22.17 31.85
N LEU A 15 -22.48 20.99 32.15
CA LEU A 15 -22.01 19.70 31.61
C LEU A 15 -22.92 19.15 30.50
N ARG A 16 -23.70 20.01 29.82
CA ARG A 16 -24.61 19.54 28.77
C ARG A 16 -23.82 19.11 27.53
N VAL A 17 -23.67 17.80 27.35
CA VAL A 17 -23.20 17.18 26.11
C VAL A 17 -24.39 17.07 25.15
N ALA A 18 -24.30 17.70 23.98
CA ALA A 18 -25.30 17.56 22.93
C ALA A 18 -25.24 16.16 22.30
N SER A 19 -26.40 15.59 21.96
CA SER A 19 -26.46 14.29 21.30
C SER A 19 -26.00 14.39 19.84
N VAL A 20 -25.04 13.55 19.46
CA VAL A 20 -24.58 13.42 18.07
C VAL A 20 -25.40 12.33 17.38
N ALA A 21 -26.02 12.67 16.24
CA ALA A 21 -26.76 11.71 15.42
C ALA A 21 -25.79 10.75 14.73
N ARG A 22 -26.11 9.44 14.75
CA ARG A 22 -25.29 8.43 14.04
C ARG A 22 -25.53 8.52 12.55
N VAL A 23 -24.45 8.45 11.77
CA VAL A 23 -24.49 8.32 10.31
C VAL A 23 -25.10 6.97 9.91
N SER A 24 -25.93 6.99 8.86
CA SER A 24 -26.57 5.80 8.30
C SER A 24 -25.55 4.83 7.69
N ALA A 25 -25.82 3.53 7.80
CA ALA A 25 -24.96 2.48 7.27
C ALA A 25 -24.86 2.52 5.74
N PRO A 26 -23.70 2.17 5.16
CA PRO A 26 -23.52 2.11 3.71
C PRO A 26 -24.33 0.96 3.08
N ALA A 27 -24.72 1.15 1.82
CA ALA A 27 -25.49 0.16 1.06
C ALA A 27 -24.68 -1.13 0.80
N PRO A 28 -25.35 -2.30 0.74
CA PRO A 28 -24.67 -3.58 0.49
C PRO A 28 -24.11 -3.64 -0.93
N ALA A 29 -22.89 -4.18 -1.06
CA ALA A 29 -22.22 -4.38 -2.34
C ALA A 29 -22.94 -5.46 -3.17
N ALA A 30 -23.04 -5.23 -4.48
CA ALA A 30 -23.63 -6.19 -5.42
C ALA A 30 -22.77 -7.47 -5.54
N PRO A 31 -23.38 -8.65 -5.77
CA PRO A 31 -22.64 -9.89 -5.91
C PRO A 31 -21.81 -9.88 -7.20
N LEU A 32 -20.52 -10.19 -7.04
CA LEU A 32 -19.59 -10.36 -8.15
C LEU A 32 -19.99 -11.62 -8.94
N ALA A 33 -20.21 -11.49 -10.25
CA ALA A 33 -20.49 -12.63 -11.11
C ALA A 33 -19.33 -13.65 -11.01
N ALA A 34 -19.67 -14.89 -10.68
CA ALA A 34 -18.70 -15.98 -10.58
C ALA A 34 -18.12 -16.27 -11.97
N ASN A 35 -16.93 -15.74 -12.25
CA ASN A 35 -16.09 -16.30 -13.29
C ASN A 35 -15.73 -17.73 -12.86
N ASN A 36 -16.21 -18.71 -13.62
CA ASN A 36 -15.78 -20.10 -13.57
C ASN A 36 -14.30 -20.19 -13.97
N ALA A 37 -13.40 -19.71 -13.12
CA ALA A 37 -12.05 -20.21 -13.08
C ALA A 37 -12.15 -21.53 -12.31
N THR A 38 -12.08 -22.65 -13.03
CA THR A 38 -11.84 -23.95 -12.44
C THR A 38 -10.57 -23.83 -11.62
N THR A 39 -10.71 -23.65 -10.31
CA THR A 39 -9.65 -23.75 -9.33
C THR A 39 -9.19 -25.21 -9.38
N ALA A 40 -8.26 -25.49 -10.30
CA ALA A 40 -7.38 -26.62 -10.13
C ALA A 40 -6.73 -26.40 -8.76
N THR A 41 -7.10 -27.22 -7.79
CA THR A 41 -6.46 -27.35 -6.48
C THR A 41 -5.05 -27.91 -6.70
N ALA A 42 -4.23 -27.17 -7.43
CA ALA A 42 -2.80 -27.36 -7.47
C ALA A 42 -2.34 -27.05 -6.04
N ALA A 43 -1.72 -28.04 -5.39
CA ALA A 43 -1.14 -27.84 -4.06
C ALA A 43 -0.37 -26.50 -4.08
N PRO A 44 -0.51 -25.63 -3.06
CA PRO A 44 0.08 -24.29 -3.07
C PRO A 44 1.58 -24.28 -3.39
N GLN A 45 2.26 -25.40 -3.11
CA GLN A 45 3.65 -25.68 -3.44
C GLN A 45 3.93 -25.72 -4.95
N THR A 46 3.04 -26.26 -5.79
CA THR A 46 3.24 -26.34 -7.25
C THR A 46 2.94 -25.00 -7.93
N LEU A 47 1.95 -24.25 -7.45
CA LEU A 47 1.68 -22.88 -7.89
C LEU A 47 2.83 -21.93 -7.54
N ALA A 48 3.31 -21.95 -6.29
CA ALA A 48 4.47 -21.16 -5.88
C ALA A 48 5.71 -21.49 -6.71
N LYS A 49 5.95 -22.79 -7.00
CA LYS A 49 7.06 -23.23 -7.84
C LYS A 49 6.93 -22.79 -9.31
N SER A 50 5.71 -22.73 -9.84
CA SER A 50 5.48 -22.23 -11.20
C SER A 50 5.66 -20.72 -11.32
N LEU A 51 5.27 -19.95 -10.31
CA LEU A 51 5.47 -18.50 -10.27
C LEU A 51 6.92 -18.09 -9.94
N ALA A 52 7.67 -18.97 -9.29
CA ALA A 52 9.10 -18.79 -9.03
C ALA A 52 10.01 -19.23 -10.20
N ALA A 53 9.45 -19.90 -11.22
CA ALA A 53 10.23 -20.40 -12.35
C ALA A 53 10.74 -19.28 -13.27
N GLU A 54 10.00 -18.18 -13.37
CA GLU A 54 10.40 -16.99 -14.11
C GLU A 54 9.81 -15.74 -13.43
N PRO A 55 10.62 -14.70 -13.15
CA PRO A 55 10.07 -13.47 -12.61
C PRO A 55 9.06 -12.87 -13.61
N PRO A 56 7.93 -12.32 -13.14
CA PRO A 56 6.95 -11.71 -14.04
C PRO A 56 7.53 -10.44 -14.66
N VAL A 57 8.13 -10.56 -15.83
CA VAL A 57 8.68 -9.43 -16.59
C VAL A 57 7.56 -8.78 -17.41
N ASP A 58 7.38 -7.48 -17.25
CA ASP A 58 6.48 -6.68 -18.07
C ASP A 58 7.13 -6.41 -19.44
N GLY A 59 6.74 -7.17 -20.46
CA GLY A 59 7.28 -7.08 -21.81
C GLY A 59 7.00 -5.74 -22.50
N ASP A 60 5.85 -5.12 -22.22
CA ASP A 60 5.48 -3.82 -22.79
C ASP A 60 6.39 -2.71 -22.26
N ARG A 61 6.69 -2.75 -20.95
CA ARG A 61 7.68 -1.84 -20.36
C ARG A 61 9.07 -2.02 -20.94
N VAL A 62 9.49 -3.26 -21.19
CA VAL A 62 10.81 -3.52 -21.81
C VAL A 62 10.90 -2.86 -23.19
N GLN A 63 9.84 -2.93 -24.01
CA GLN A 63 9.82 -2.30 -25.32
C GLN A 63 9.82 -0.76 -25.25
N GLN A 64 9.08 -0.18 -24.30
CA GLN A 64 9.07 1.26 -24.07
C GLN A 64 10.46 1.76 -23.65
N ILE A 65 11.12 1.06 -22.73
CA ILE A 65 12.48 1.39 -22.29
C ILE A 65 13.46 1.30 -23.46
N LYS A 66 13.41 0.22 -24.26
CA LYS A 66 14.25 0.07 -25.47
C LYS A 66 14.07 1.23 -26.44
N THR A 67 12.83 1.64 -26.67
CA THR A 67 12.50 2.77 -27.55
C THR A 67 13.04 4.09 -26.99
N ALA A 68 12.88 4.34 -25.69
CA ALA A 68 13.40 5.54 -25.03
C ALA A 68 14.94 5.61 -25.04
N ILE A 69 15.63 4.47 -24.93
CA ILE A 69 17.08 4.38 -25.06
C ILE A 69 17.50 4.71 -26.50
N ALA A 70 16.85 4.10 -27.51
CA ALA A 70 17.14 4.37 -28.91
C ALA A 70 16.96 5.85 -29.29
N ASN A 71 15.93 6.49 -28.73
CA ASN A 71 15.65 7.91 -28.94
C ASN A 71 16.51 8.85 -28.07
N GLY A 72 17.33 8.32 -27.16
CA GLY A 72 18.15 9.11 -26.24
C GLY A 72 17.35 9.89 -25.18
N THR A 73 16.06 9.60 -25.03
CA THR A 73 15.16 10.29 -24.08
C THR A 73 15.00 9.55 -22.76
N PHE A 74 15.72 8.44 -22.58
CA PHE A 74 15.72 7.73 -21.30
C PHE A 74 16.32 8.64 -20.21
N PRO A 75 15.59 8.92 -19.11
CA PRO A 75 16.06 9.85 -18.10
C PRO A 75 17.24 9.25 -17.31
N LEU A 76 18.45 9.77 -17.54
CA LEU A 76 19.63 9.47 -16.72
C LEU A 76 19.83 10.59 -15.69
N SER A 77 19.35 10.37 -14.47
CA SER A 77 19.66 11.23 -13.32
C SER A 77 20.73 10.54 -12.45
N PRO A 78 21.81 11.25 -12.04
CA PRO A 78 22.82 10.69 -11.14
C PRO A 78 22.24 10.15 -9.83
N ALA A 79 21.20 10.80 -9.30
CA ALA A 79 20.52 10.36 -8.07
C ALA A 79 19.83 9.01 -8.28
N THR A 80 19.08 8.86 -9.38
CA THR A 80 18.39 7.60 -9.71
C THR A 80 19.37 6.45 -9.92
N ILE A 81 20.52 6.71 -10.53
CA ILE A 81 21.56 5.69 -10.72
C ILE A 81 22.12 5.24 -9.36
N ALA A 82 22.40 6.18 -8.45
CA ALA A 82 22.87 5.86 -7.10
C ALA A 82 21.85 5.02 -6.32
N ASP A 83 20.56 5.39 -6.39
CA ASP A 83 19.48 4.64 -5.75
C ASP A 83 19.41 3.19 -6.28
N GLN A 84 19.54 3.01 -7.61
CA GLN A 84 19.54 1.68 -8.22
C GLN A 84 20.77 0.85 -7.80
N PHE A 85 21.95 1.45 -7.65
CA PHE A 85 23.13 0.74 -7.14
C PHE A 85 22.98 0.32 -5.67
N ILE A 86 22.38 1.18 -4.85
CA ILE A 86 22.10 0.87 -3.44
C ILE A 86 21.09 -0.29 -3.36
N ALA A 87 20.00 -0.22 -4.13
CA ALA A 87 19.00 -1.27 -4.20
C ALA A 87 19.61 -2.63 -4.63
N LEU A 88 20.44 -2.61 -5.68
CA LEU A 88 21.14 -3.81 -6.15
C LEU A 88 22.07 -4.39 -5.08
N ARG A 89 22.76 -3.54 -4.31
CA ARG A 89 23.62 -3.99 -3.21
C ARG A 89 22.81 -4.70 -2.12
N PHE A 90 21.64 -4.19 -1.76
CA PHE A 90 20.77 -4.82 -0.77
C PHE A 90 20.19 -6.15 -1.26
N ASP A 91 19.74 -6.21 -2.52
CA ASP A 91 19.22 -7.42 -3.13
C ASP A 91 20.28 -8.54 -3.17
N TRP A 92 21.51 -8.19 -3.56
CA TRP A 92 22.64 -9.13 -3.51
C TRP A 92 22.87 -9.67 -2.09
N MET A 93 22.93 -8.79 -1.08
CA MET A 93 23.17 -9.23 0.31
C MET A 93 22.06 -10.13 0.85
N ALA A 94 20.80 -9.86 0.48
CA ALA A 94 19.66 -10.68 0.90
C ALA A 94 19.72 -12.09 0.29
N ASN A 95 20.15 -12.22 -0.97
CA ASN A 95 20.27 -13.51 -1.65
C ASN A 95 21.48 -14.35 -1.17
N GLU A 96 22.52 -13.76 -0.57
CA GLU A 96 23.62 -14.52 0.03
C GLU A 96 23.33 -15.06 1.44
N GLN A 97 22.25 -14.59 2.08
CA GLN A 97 21.85 -15.02 3.43
C GLN A 97 20.81 -16.15 3.42
N ALA A 98 20.41 -16.62 2.23
CA ALA A 98 19.39 -17.66 2.00
C ALA A 98 19.99 -19.05 1.75
#